data_AF-A0A2A4RIU6-F1
#
_entry.id   AF-A0A2A4RIU6-F1
#
_cell.length_a   1.000
_cell.length_b   1.000
_cell.length_c   1.000
_cell.angle_alpha   90.00
_cell.angle_beta   90.00
_cell.angle_gamma   90.00
#
_symmetry.space_group_name_H-M   'P 1'
#
loop_
_entity.id
_entity.type
_entity.pdbx_description
1 polymer ?
#
loop_
_entity_poly.entity_id
_entity_poly.type
_entity_poly.pdbx_seq_one_letter_code
_entity_poly.pdbx_strand_id
1 'polypeptide(L)'
;MAPGDIVDIGSEIASVWSNQLSGLPNSVGVSLDAYSCCMMQGRRRQIVSGMFVVGISIVVGLVSGCIPASKPGFDSPAPSKRLDAIVDASGLEDNESLVRLVEKLRSAVPAERMFAIRSLEIRTGSTLGYHHAGHDWERIEAFGRWIEYLEAQGIETSLLVEDQVDEVVQAEDDD
;
A
#
# COMPACT_ATOMS: atom_id res chain seq x y z
N MET A 1 -35.19 -10.23 -14.43
CA MET A 1 -33.91 -9.91 -13.77
C MET A 1 -32.83 -10.67 -14.54
N ALA A 2 -32.00 -10.00 -15.32
CA ALA A 2 -30.92 -10.64 -16.08
C ALA A 2 -29.61 -10.51 -15.30
N PRO A 3 -28.78 -11.58 -15.19
CA PRO A 3 -27.45 -11.50 -14.63
C PRO A 3 -26.43 -11.31 -15.77
N GLY A 4 -25.71 -10.18 -15.74
CA GLY A 4 -24.63 -9.93 -16.70
C GLY A 4 -24.20 -8.49 -16.63
N ASP A 5 -23.12 -8.25 -15.90
CA ASP A 5 -22.01 -7.34 -16.25
C ASP A 5 -21.14 -7.15 -15.00
N ILE A 6 -20.19 -8.07 -14.82
CA ILE A 6 -19.06 -7.89 -13.90
C ILE A 6 -18.08 -6.98 -14.65
N VAL A 7 -18.09 -5.71 -14.30
CA VAL A 7 -17.19 -4.70 -14.86
C VAL A 7 -15.80 -4.92 -14.26
N ASP A 8 -14.82 -5.07 -15.14
CA ASP A 8 -13.39 -5.21 -14.83
C ASP A 8 -12.83 -3.86 -14.33
N ILE A 9 -13.09 -3.54 -13.05
CA ILE A 9 -12.70 -2.28 -12.41
C ILE A 9 -11.17 -2.23 -12.15
N GLY A 10 -10.48 -3.38 -12.15
CA GLY A 10 -9.07 -3.47 -11.77
C GLY A 10 -8.10 -2.75 -12.70
N SER A 11 -8.40 -2.63 -13.99
CA SER A 11 -7.46 -2.03 -14.96
C SER A 11 -7.49 -0.50 -15.01
N GLU A 12 -8.61 0.14 -14.67
CA GLU A 12 -8.71 1.61 -14.66
C GLU A 12 -7.99 2.24 -13.46
N ILE A 13 -7.91 1.52 -12.32
CA ILE A 13 -7.32 2.04 -11.08
C ILE A 13 -5.81 2.29 -11.22
N ALA A 14 -5.10 1.45 -12.00
CA ALA A 14 -3.67 1.64 -12.27
C ALA A 14 -3.38 2.94 -13.05
N SER A 15 -4.32 3.43 -13.85
CA SER A 15 -4.16 4.65 -14.63
C SER A 15 -4.35 5.94 -13.81
N VAL A 16 -5.20 5.89 -12.77
CA VAL A 16 -5.45 7.03 -11.87
C VAL A 16 -4.23 7.34 -11.01
N TRP A 17 -3.50 6.31 -10.56
CA TRP A 17 -2.25 6.49 -9.82
C TRP A 17 -1.12 7.06 -10.67
N SER A 18 -1.07 6.78 -11.98
CA SER A 18 -0.05 7.31 -12.89
C SER A 18 -0.29 8.79 -13.26
N ASN A 19 -1.55 9.22 -13.35
CA ASN A 19 -1.90 10.60 -13.69
C ASN A 19 -1.84 11.59 -12.52
N GLN A 20 -1.88 11.15 -11.26
CA GLN A 20 -1.76 12.06 -10.10
C GLN A 20 -0.31 12.46 -9.82
N LEU A 21 0.68 11.71 -10.33
CA LEU A 21 2.12 12.00 -10.16
C LEU A 21 2.68 13.00 -11.19
N SER A 22 1.93 13.36 -12.22
CA SER A 22 2.34 14.34 -13.25
C SER A 22 1.99 15.80 -12.93
N GLY A 23 1.32 16.04 -11.79
CA GLY A 23 0.85 17.36 -11.35
C GLY A 23 1.76 18.09 -10.37
N LEU A 24 2.95 17.59 -10.03
CA LEU A 24 3.89 18.33 -9.19
C LEU A 24 4.54 19.47 -9.99
N PRO A 25 4.49 20.73 -9.51
CA PRO A 25 5.13 21.85 -10.19
C PRO A 25 6.65 21.68 -10.22
N ASN A 26 7.16 21.59 -11.45
CA ASN A 26 8.57 21.69 -11.80
C ASN A 26 9.17 22.99 -11.28
N SER A 27 9.93 22.96 -10.18
CA SER A 27 10.83 24.08 -9.83
C SER A 27 12.00 23.65 -8.96
N VAL A 28 12.92 22.91 -9.58
CA VAL A 28 14.35 23.07 -9.31
C VAL A 28 15.05 22.86 -10.64
N GLY A 29 15.61 23.95 -11.17
CA GLY A 29 16.31 23.96 -12.44
C GLY A 29 17.52 23.02 -12.40
N VAL A 30 17.43 21.95 -13.18
CA VAL A 30 18.59 21.15 -13.58
C VAL A 30 18.87 21.51 -15.03
N SER A 31 20.04 22.10 -15.25
CA SER A 31 20.54 22.60 -16.54
C SER A 31 20.45 21.54 -17.64
N LEU A 32 19.83 21.89 -18.76
CA LEU A 32 19.50 21.02 -19.88
C LEU A 32 20.58 21.08 -20.98
N ASP A 33 21.85 20.85 -20.61
CA ASP A 33 23.00 20.87 -21.54
C ASP A 33 23.81 19.55 -21.55
N ALA A 34 23.20 18.39 -21.25
CA ALA A 34 23.98 17.14 -21.13
C ALA A 34 23.37 15.87 -21.74
N TYR A 35 22.25 15.93 -22.48
CA TYR A 35 21.65 14.74 -23.09
C TYR A 35 21.42 14.91 -24.59
N SER A 36 22.48 15.30 -25.29
CA SER A 36 22.56 15.23 -26.76
C SER A 36 23.91 14.63 -27.17
N CYS A 37 24.12 13.35 -26.87
CA CYS A 37 25.10 12.53 -27.58
C CYS A 37 24.80 11.04 -27.38
N CYS A 38 24.80 10.29 -28.48
CA CYS A 38 24.67 8.83 -28.59
C CYS A 38 23.26 8.22 -28.76
N MET A 39 22.49 8.74 -29.72
CA MET A 39 21.54 7.95 -30.50
C MET A 39 21.84 8.12 -31.99
N MET A 40 22.95 7.54 -32.48
CA MET A 40 23.13 7.15 -33.89
C MET A 40 24.41 6.34 -34.09
N GLN A 41 24.27 5.03 -34.34
CA GLN A 41 25.08 4.16 -35.22
C GLN A 41 24.98 2.70 -34.71
N GLY A 42 24.60 1.70 -35.48
CA GLY A 42 24.24 1.64 -36.89
C GLY A 42 23.83 0.21 -37.24
N ARG A 43 22.87 0.10 -38.17
CA ARG A 43 22.55 -1.14 -38.91
C ARG A 43 23.82 -1.72 -39.54
N ARG A 44 24.25 -2.92 -39.11
CA ARG A 44 25.04 -3.83 -39.97
C ARG A 44 24.65 -5.30 -39.75
N ARG A 45 23.90 -5.79 -40.73
CA ARG A 45 24.04 -7.07 -41.45
C ARG A 45 24.28 -8.35 -40.65
N GLN A 46 23.31 -9.25 -40.81
CA GLN A 46 23.46 -10.70 -40.78
C GLN A 46 24.75 -11.19 -41.45
N ILE A 47 25.51 -12.04 -40.76
CA ILE A 47 26.37 -13.05 -41.39
C ILE A 47 26.28 -14.33 -40.55
N VAL A 48 25.89 -15.39 -41.24
CA VAL A 48 25.89 -16.81 -40.88
C VAL A 48 27.33 -17.32 -40.79
N SER A 49 27.66 -18.08 -39.75
CA SER A 49 28.81 -19.03 -39.60
C SER A 49 29.18 -19.06 -38.12
N GLY A 50 29.35 -20.16 -37.41
CA GLY A 50 29.59 -21.55 -37.76
C GLY A 50 30.38 -22.13 -36.57
N MET A 51 29.89 -23.23 -36.00
CA MET A 51 30.52 -24.24 -35.11
C MET A 51 31.90 -24.00 -34.44
N PHE A 52 32.01 -24.61 -33.24
CA PHE A 52 33.20 -24.86 -32.37
C PHE A 52 33.50 -23.73 -31.36
N VAL A 53 33.65 -23.91 -30.04
CA VAL A 53 34.29 -24.99 -29.27
C VAL A 53 33.64 -25.12 -27.86
N VAL A 54 33.53 -26.37 -27.42
CA VAL A 54 33.15 -26.88 -26.10
C VAL A 54 34.16 -26.48 -25.02
N GLY A 55 33.67 -26.05 -23.85
CA GLY A 55 34.29 -26.34 -22.55
C GLY A 55 35.09 -25.22 -21.89
N ILE A 56 34.47 -24.56 -20.90
CA ILE A 56 35.06 -24.16 -19.61
C ILE A 56 33.89 -23.91 -18.62
N SER A 57 33.83 -24.77 -17.61
CA SER A 57 33.13 -24.72 -16.31
C SER A 57 32.28 -23.46 -16.05
N ILE A 58 30.95 -23.47 -16.09
CA ILE A 58 30.00 -24.11 -15.16
C ILE A 58 30.58 -24.23 -13.75
N VAL A 59 30.13 -23.32 -12.86
CA VAL A 59 30.16 -23.29 -11.38
C VAL A 59 30.50 -21.84 -10.95
N VAL A 60 29.54 -20.92 -11.13
CA VAL A 60 29.43 -19.72 -10.31
C VAL A 60 28.02 -19.74 -9.75
N GLY A 61 27.97 -19.80 -8.42
CA GLY A 61 26.89 -20.40 -7.65
C GLY A 61 25.54 -19.71 -7.81
N LEU A 62 24.55 -20.54 -8.13
CA LEU A 62 23.13 -20.32 -7.86
C LEU A 62 22.89 -20.34 -6.34
N VAL A 63 23.49 -19.40 -5.60
CA VAL A 63 22.98 -19.02 -4.29
C VAL A 63 21.89 -17.97 -4.56
N SER A 64 20.82 -18.40 -5.21
CA SER A 64 19.53 -17.73 -5.19
C SER A 64 19.03 -17.83 -3.75
N GLY A 65 19.53 -16.92 -2.90
CA GLY A 65 19.01 -16.70 -1.57
C GLY A 65 17.54 -16.39 -1.70
N CYS A 66 16.69 -17.33 -1.28
CA CYS A 66 15.30 -17.05 -0.95
C CYS A 66 15.35 -16.10 0.24
N ILE A 67 15.43 -14.79 -0.01
CA ILE A 67 15.14 -13.79 1.00
C ILE A 67 13.63 -13.95 1.24
N PRO A 68 13.19 -14.43 2.42
CA PRO A 68 11.76 -14.45 2.71
C PRO A 68 11.30 -13.01 2.68
N ALA A 69 10.58 -12.63 1.63
CA ALA A 69 9.89 -11.37 1.60
C ALA A 69 8.89 -11.42 2.75
N SER A 70 9.21 -10.70 3.84
CA SER A 70 8.28 -10.56 4.96
C SER A 70 6.97 -10.03 4.37
N LYS A 71 5.90 -10.83 4.51
CA LYS A 71 4.58 -10.44 4.02
C LYS A 71 4.23 -9.09 4.64
N PRO A 72 3.68 -8.15 3.85
CA PRO A 72 3.13 -6.93 4.41
C PRO A 72 2.05 -7.33 5.43
N GLY A 73 2.05 -6.64 6.57
CA GLY A 73 1.14 -6.92 7.67
C GLY A 73 0.89 -5.64 8.45
N PHE A 74 -0.35 -5.47 8.90
CA PHE A 74 -0.79 -4.31 9.67
C PHE A 74 0.01 -4.09 10.95
N ASP A 75 0.58 -5.17 11.51
CA ASP A 75 1.33 -5.15 12.77
C ASP A 75 2.84 -5.42 12.54
N SER A 76 3.32 -5.25 11.30
CA SER A 76 4.74 -5.39 10.98
C SER A 76 5.58 -4.35 11.76
N PRO A 77 6.74 -4.73 12.31
CA PRO A 77 7.64 -3.79 12.97
C PRO A 77 8.20 -2.74 12.00
N ALA A 78 8.37 -3.12 10.72
CA ALA A 78 8.82 -2.21 9.68
C ALA A 78 7.69 -1.25 9.24
N PRO A 79 7.86 0.09 9.36
CA PRO A 79 6.82 1.06 8.99
C PRO A 79 6.38 0.98 7.54
N SER A 80 7.34 0.77 6.61
CA SER A 80 7.03 0.62 5.19
C SER A 80 6.11 -0.55 4.91
N LYS A 81 6.29 -1.68 5.62
CA LYS A 81 5.45 -2.87 5.46
C LYS A 81 4.03 -2.70 5.99
N ARG A 82 3.81 -1.84 6.98
CA ARG A 82 2.46 -1.48 7.43
C ARG A 82 1.77 -0.60 6.41
N LEU A 83 2.48 0.36 5.82
CA LEU A 83 1.95 1.20 4.74
C LEU A 83 1.63 0.37 3.49
N ASP A 84 2.50 -0.56 3.10
CA ASP A 84 2.24 -1.52 2.02
C ASP A 84 0.94 -2.29 2.30
N ALA A 85 0.75 -2.81 3.52
CA ALA A 85 -0.48 -3.52 3.91
C ALA A 85 -1.74 -2.65 3.85
N ILE A 86 -1.66 -1.38 4.26
CA ILE A 86 -2.79 -0.43 4.19
C ILE A 86 -3.17 -0.15 2.73
N VAL A 87 -2.18 -0.03 1.84
CA VAL A 87 -2.42 0.19 0.41
C VAL A 87 -3.00 -1.07 -0.24
N ASP A 88 -2.43 -2.24 0.03
CA ASP A 88 -2.91 -3.53 -0.48
C ASP A 88 -4.37 -3.77 -0.07
N ALA A 89 -4.73 -3.44 1.17
CA ALA A 89 -6.08 -3.57 1.70
C ALA A 89 -7.14 -2.67 1.02
N SER A 90 -6.73 -1.67 0.24
CA SER A 90 -7.67 -0.84 -0.54
C SER A 90 -8.31 -1.60 -1.70
N GLY A 91 -7.64 -2.64 -2.21
CA GLY A 91 -8.14 -3.47 -3.32
C GLY A 91 -8.86 -4.75 -2.87
N LEU A 92 -8.95 -5.00 -1.57
CA LEU A 92 -9.57 -6.22 -1.04
C LEU A 92 -11.05 -5.98 -0.74
N GLU A 93 -11.90 -6.94 -1.09
CA GLU A 93 -13.36 -6.89 -0.89
C GLU A 93 -13.81 -7.62 0.39
N ASP A 94 -12.92 -7.79 1.37
CA ASP A 94 -13.23 -8.50 2.61
C ASP A 94 -13.48 -7.55 3.80
N ASN A 95 -14.33 -7.99 4.73
CA ASN A 95 -14.73 -7.20 5.90
C ASN A 95 -13.58 -7.04 6.91
N GLU A 96 -12.69 -8.04 7.02
CA GLU A 96 -11.57 -8.01 7.97
C GLU A 96 -10.60 -6.86 7.64
N SER A 97 -10.19 -6.75 6.37
CA SER A 97 -9.37 -5.66 5.87
C SER A 97 -10.05 -4.31 6.04
N LEU A 98 -11.38 -4.23 5.93
CA LEU A 98 -12.11 -2.98 6.14
C LEU A 98 -12.02 -2.54 7.61
N VAL A 99 -12.24 -3.49 8.53
CA VAL A 99 -12.12 -3.27 9.98
C VAL A 99 -10.69 -2.85 10.34
N ARG A 100 -9.67 -3.52 9.79
CA ARG A 100 -8.26 -3.17 9.99
C ARG A 100 -7.90 -1.78 9.46
N LEU A 101 -8.47 -1.37 8.32
CA LEU A 101 -8.28 -0.01 7.81
C LEU A 101 -8.89 1.04 8.74
N VAL A 102 -10.10 0.79 9.26
CA VAL A 102 -10.75 1.66 10.24
C VAL A 102 -9.91 1.74 11.51
N GLU A 103 -9.37 0.63 12.01
CA GLU A 103 -8.43 0.59 13.16
C GLU A 103 -7.24 1.54 12.96
N LYS A 104 -6.63 1.54 11.76
CA LYS A 104 -5.46 2.40 11.46
C LYS A 104 -5.79 3.89 11.42
N LEU A 105 -7.05 4.30 11.40
CA LEU A 105 -7.44 5.71 11.65
C LEU A 105 -7.09 6.19 13.07
N ARG A 106 -6.91 5.28 14.03
CA ARG A 106 -6.47 5.62 15.40
C ARG A 106 -4.96 5.56 15.60
N SER A 107 -4.20 5.21 14.56
CA SER A 107 -2.74 5.13 14.66
C SER A 107 -2.13 6.47 15.11
N ALA A 108 -1.13 6.40 15.99
CA ALA A 108 -0.34 7.56 16.38
C ALA A 108 0.47 8.13 15.21
N VAL A 109 0.80 7.30 14.21
CA VAL A 109 1.62 7.67 13.06
C VAL A 109 0.78 8.43 12.02
N PRO A 110 1.08 9.71 11.72
CA PRO A 110 0.26 10.50 10.79
C PRO A 110 0.16 9.91 9.38
N ALA A 111 1.24 9.30 8.89
CA ALA A 111 1.25 8.64 7.58
C ALA A 111 0.25 7.49 7.53
N GLU A 112 0.21 6.63 8.55
CA GLU A 112 -0.74 5.49 8.58
C GLU A 112 -2.19 5.96 8.52
N ARG A 113 -2.54 7.03 9.26
CA ARG A 113 -3.90 7.61 9.20
C ARG A 113 -4.23 8.16 7.82
N MET A 114 -3.28 8.84 7.19
CA MET A 114 -3.46 9.40 5.84
C MET A 114 -3.70 8.30 4.80
N PHE A 115 -2.89 7.23 4.85
CA PHE A 115 -3.06 6.10 3.95
C PHE A 115 -4.36 5.33 4.24
N ALA A 116 -4.69 5.12 5.52
CA ALA A 116 -5.92 4.44 5.91
C ALA A 116 -7.17 5.15 5.40
N ILE A 117 -7.27 6.48 5.58
CA ILE A 117 -8.44 7.21 5.07
C ILE A 117 -8.51 7.21 3.55
N ARG A 118 -7.38 7.24 2.85
CA ARG A 118 -7.36 7.16 1.39
C ARG A 118 -7.79 5.78 0.90
N SER A 119 -7.35 4.71 1.55
CA SER A 119 -7.78 3.34 1.23
C SER A 119 -9.27 3.14 1.49
N LEU A 120 -9.80 3.72 2.57
CA LEU A 120 -11.23 3.69 2.88
C LEU A 120 -12.07 4.48 1.87
N GLU A 121 -11.60 5.64 1.42
CA GLU A 121 -12.24 6.43 0.36
C GLU A 121 -12.28 5.66 -0.97
N ILE A 122 -11.21 4.94 -1.32
CA ILE A 122 -11.17 4.09 -2.51
C ILE A 122 -12.23 2.97 -2.42
N ARG A 123 -12.35 2.31 -1.26
CA ARG A 123 -13.30 1.20 -1.08
C ARG A 123 -14.76 1.63 -0.99
N THR A 124 -15.03 2.73 -0.29
CA THR A 124 -16.41 3.11 0.09
C THR A 124 -16.93 4.32 -0.65
N GLY A 125 -16.05 5.05 -1.36
CA GLY A 125 -16.38 6.31 -2.02
C GLY A 125 -16.55 7.50 -1.07
N SER A 126 -16.28 7.34 0.23
CA SER A 126 -16.47 8.38 1.24
C SER A 126 -15.35 8.40 2.27
N THR A 127 -15.03 9.59 2.78
CA THR A 127 -14.14 9.76 3.93
C THR A 127 -14.90 9.86 5.24
N LEU A 128 -16.23 9.92 5.19
CA LEU A 128 -17.11 10.25 6.31
C LEU A 128 -16.64 11.51 7.07
N GLY A 129 -16.05 12.49 6.38
CA GLY A 129 -15.56 13.72 6.98
C GLY A 129 -14.38 13.56 7.94
N TYR A 130 -13.62 12.46 7.83
CA TYR A 130 -12.41 12.24 8.61
C TYR A 130 -11.23 13.09 8.11
N HIS A 131 -10.55 13.79 9.02
CA HIS A 131 -9.35 14.58 8.72
C HIS A 131 -8.11 14.04 9.45
N HIS A 132 -7.16 13.46 8.71
CA HIS A 132 -5.99 12.78 9.28
C HIS A 132 -5.03 13.69 10.06
N ALA A 133 -4.99 14.98 9.71
CA ALA A 133 -4.23 16.03 10.37
C ALA A 133 -5.07 16.87 11.36
N GLY A 134 -6.35 16.51 11.54
CA GLY A 134 -7.26 17.21 12.45
C GLY A 134 -6.91 16.99 13.92
N HIS A 135 -7.59 17.74 14.78
CA HIS A 135 -7.42 17.60 16.21
C HIS A 135 -7.89 16.24 16.71
N ASP A 136 -7.35 15.77 17.85
CA ASP A 136 -7.63 14.43 18.37
C ASP A 136 -9.13 14.15 18.56
N TRP A 137 -9.87 15.15 19.07
CA TRP A 137 -11.31 15.04 19.29
C TRP A 137 -12.10 14.89 17.97
N GLU A 138 -11.73 15.61 16.91
CA GLU A 138 -12.35 15.50 15.57
C GLU A 138 -12.12 14.10 14.99
N ARG A 139 -10.91 13.54 15.21
CA ARG A 139 -10.57 12.19 14.72
C ARG A 139 -11.36 11.11 15.46
N ILE A 140 -11.58 11.26 16.77
CA ILE A 140 -12.38 10.32 17.58
C ILE A 140 -13.85 10.37 17.13
N GLU A 141 -14.42 11.56 16.95
CA GLU A 141 -15.79 11.71 16.45
C GLU A 141 -15.95 11.12 15.04
N ALA A 142 -15.01 11.42 14.13
CA ALA A 142 -15.01 10.85 12.79
C ALA A 142 -14.80 9.33 12.78
N PHE A 143 -14.01 8.79 13.71
CA PHE A 143 -13.87 7.35 13.91
C PHE A 143 -15.19 6.71 14.35
N GLY A 144 -15.96 7.36 15.24
CA GLY A 144 -17.31 6.90 15.63
C GLY A 144 -18.23 6.71 14.44
N ARG A 145 -18.22 7.65 13.47
CA ARG A 145 -19.01 7.52 12.23
C ARG A 145 -18.59 6.32 11.37
N TRP A 146 -17.30 5.95 11.40
CA TRP A 146 -16.82 4.73 10.73
C TRP A 146 -17.31 3.45 11.43
N ILE A 147 -17.39 3.45 12.76
CA ILE A 147 -17.97 2.33 13.51
C ILE A 147 -19.46 2.19 13.19
N GLU A 148 -20.22 3.27 13.25
CA GLU A 148 -21.64 3.29 12.86
C GLU A 148 -21.85 2.80 11.42
N TYR A 149 -20.96 3.17 10.50
CA TYR A 149 -20.98 2.68 9.13
C TYR A 149 -20.78 1.16 9.05
N LEU A 150 -19.80 0.60 9.76
CA LEU A 150 -19.55 -0.84 9.79
C LEU A 150 -20.74 -1.61 10.39
N GLU A 151 -21.30 -1.12 11.48
CA GLU A 151 -22.48 -1.71 12.11
C GLU A 151 -23.70 -1.67 11.18
N ALA A 152 -23.90 -0.57 10.45
CA ALA A 152 -24.95 -0.46 9.44
C ALA A 152 -24.77 -1.45 8.27
N GLN A 153 -23.54 -1.90 8.00
CA GLN A 153 -23.25 -2.98 7.04
C GLN A 153 -23.39 -4.39 7.66
N GLY A 154 -23.70 -4.51 8.94
CA GLY A 154 -23.75 -5.79 9.66
C GLY A 154 -22.37 -6.41 9.91
N ILE A 155 -21.31 -5.59 9.92
CA ILE A 155 -19.95 -6.03 10.20
C ILE A 155 -19.71 -5.88 11.70
N GLU A 156 -19.48 -7.01 12.40
CA GLU A 156 -19.19 -7.00 13.83
C GLU A 156 -17.81 -6.37 14.10
N THR A 157 -17.79 -5.30 14.89
CA THR A 157 -16.58 -4.55 15.28
C THR A 157 -15.94 -5.06 16.57
N SER A 158 -16.41 -6.18 17.11
CA SER A 158 -15.92 -6.79 18.36
C SER A 158 -14.41 -7.05 18.37
N LEU A 159 -13.81 -7.29 17.20
CA LEU A 159 -12.36 -7.47 17.01
C LEU A 159 -11.53 -6.22 17.35
N LEU A 160 -12.12 -5.03 17.43
CA LEU A 160 -11.40 -3.78 17.75
C LEU A 160 -11.24 -3.52 19.26
N VAL A 161 -11.89 -4.33 20.12
CA VAL A 161 -12.02 -4.04 21.56
C VAL A 161 -11.12 -4.94 22.44
N GLU A 162 -10.72 -6.12 21.97
CA GLU A 162 -10.09 -7.12 22.85
C GLU A 162 -8.61 -6.84 23.21
N ASP A 163 -7.86 -6.08 22.42
CA ASP A 163 -6.38 -5.98 22.58
C ASP A 163 -5.89 -4.97 23.64
N GLN A 164 -6.78 -4.27 24.37
CA GLN A 164 -6.38 -3.19 25.29
C GLN A 164 -6.52 -3.49 26.80
N VAL A 165 -6.92 -4.70 27.20
CA VAL A 165 -7.27 -4.98 28.60
C VAL A 165 -6.10 -5.56 29.42
N ASP A 166 -5.03 -6.06 28.80
CA ASP A 166 -4.02 -6.85 29.52
C ASP A 166 -2.78 -6.08 30.03
N GLU A 167 -2.58 -4.79 29.70
CA GLU A 167 -1.37 -4.03 30.08
C GLU A 167 -1.55 -3.07 31.28
N VAL A 168 -2.63 -3.17 32.06
CA VAL A 168 -2.87 -2.26 33.22
C VAL A 168 -2.53 -2.92 34.57
N VAL A 169 -2.08 -4.17 34.61
CA VAL A 169 -1.99 -4.95 35.87
C VAL A 169 -0.57 -5.11 36.46
N GLN A 170 0.46 -4.35 36.05
CA GLN A 170 1.84 -4.57 36.54
C GLN A 170 2.57 -3.38 37.17
N ALA A 171 1.87 -2.39 37.74
CA ALA A 171 2.52 -1.22 38.33
C ALA A 171 2.41 -1.05 39.86
N GLU A 172 1.90 -2.04 40.63
CA GLU A 172 1.58 -1.83 42.05
C GLU A 172 2.36 -2.67 43.09
N ASP A 173 3.48 -3.32 42.77
CA ASP A 173 4.23 -4.14 43.75
C ASP A 173 5.74 -3.81 43.82
N ASP A 174 6.12 -2.59 44.20
CA ASP A 174 7.47 -2.26 44.69
C ASP A 174 7.40 -1.15 45.77
N ASP A 175 7.13 -1.56 47.02
CA ASP A 175 7.30 -0.77 48.26
C ASP A 175 8.10 -1.59 49.30
#